data_AF-A0A935FAW8-F1
#
_entry.id   AF-A0A935FAW8-F1
#
_cell.length_a   1.000
_cell.length_b   1.000
_cell.length_c   1.000
_cell.angle_alpha   90.00
_cell.angle_beta   90.00
_cell.angle_gamma   90.00
#
_symmetry.space_group_name_H-M   'P 1'
#
loop_
_entity.id
_entity.type
_entity.pdbx_description
1 polymer ?
#
loop_
_entity_poly.entity_id
_entity_poly.type
_entity_poly.pdbx_seq_one_letter_code
_entity_poly.pdbx_strand_id
1 'polypeptide(L)'
;MKKVIAIILCFGIYVSAPAQDPLYKGPAKAVVDSFWLAVSNLETLLASGVSQEDANKLILSLDRMKDRIREKDRAYIYGPLNEKIKSLTKLEKQYRDEKNGIKTLTSPGIGDETIKKINELLTAMFDVSLGEHKVPNLRSKAEAMDKNLLSLLSLDRSGSQRTLARYLVRLNKKAVEAQNGYPVLEKKCLERTDIEMAAVDFYLFGYYRSYWDAARKIFPEESQLDAAYTVTNRILTGFGSVEKLEGIVSVNYIRQVKETMIPTPKIRDTGLEQLFMEAYNKMYSESFKGKALKAVILSDDWTIERNEISGVVTGRLRKGAIAYKNSEGKCCLIREFFIKQEYVGGAFTGTKSVYAVGKGQEMLCENLK
;
A
#
# COMPACT_ATOMS: atom_id res chain seq x y z
N MET A 1 -64.69 16.62 -25.86
CA MET A 1 -63.88 16.14 -26.99
C MET A 1 -62.49 15.80 -26.50
N LYS A 2 -62.10 14.53 -26.64
CA LYS A 2 -60.87 13.90 -26.14
C LYS A 2 -59.68 14.27 -27.04
N LYS A 3 -58.55 14.67 -26.48
CA LYS A 3 -57.21 14.40 -27.06
C LYS A 3 -56.21 14.14 -25.92
N VAL A 4 -56.11 12.86 -25.58
CA VAL A 4 -55.02 12.24 -24.84
C VAL A 4 -53.85 12.12 -25.81
N ILE A 5 -52.74 12.82 -25.55
CA ILE A 5 -51.48 12.60 -26.26
C ILE A 5 -50.72 11.55 -25.46
N ALA A 6 -50.72 10.33 -26.00
CA ALA A 6 -49.92 9.22 -25.55
C ALA A 6 -48.45 9.48 -25.91
N ILE A 7 -47.61 9.74 -24.92
CA ILE A 7 -46.16 9.63 -25.07
C ILE A 7 -45.83 8.14 -24.96
N ILE A 8 -45.51 7.56 -26.11
CA ILE A 8 -45.11 6.18 -26.29
C ILE A 8 -43.81 5.95 -25.51
N LEU A 9 -43.90 5.10 -24.47
CA LEU A 9 -42.76 4.39 -23.89
C LEU A 9 -42.14 3.51 -24.98
N CYS A 10 -41.14 4.03 -25.69
CA CYS A 10 -40.16 3.19 -26.37
C CYS A 10 -39.19 2.64 -25.32
N PHE A 11 -39.64 1.67 -24.52
CA PHE A 11 -38.74 0.71 -23.91
C PHE A 11 -38.20 -0.17 -25.04
N GLY A 12 -37.17 0.32 -25.72
CA GLY A 12 -36.28 -0.54 -26.45
C GLY A 12 -35.72 -1.53 -25.45
N ILE A 13 -36.12 -2.80 -25.59
CA ILE A 13 -35.44 -3.92 -24.96
C ILE A 13 -34.03 -3.90 -25.56
N TYR A 14 -33.13 -3.14 -24.93
CA TYR A 14 -31.71 -3.36 -25.07
C TYR A 14 -31.49 -4.75 -24.46
N VAL A 15 -31.48 -5.76 -25.33
CA VAL A 15 -30.83 -7.03 -25.01
C VAL A 15 -29.36 -6.65 -24.80
N SER A 16 -29.01 -6.32 -23.56
CA SER A 16 -27.62 -6.31 -23.13
C SER A 16 -27.16 -7.76 -23.29
N ALA A 17 -26.61 -8.09 -24.46
CA ALA A 17 -25.79 -9.27 -24.60
C ALA A 17 -24.80 -9.22 -23.43
N PRO A 18 -24.73 -10.25 -22.58
CA PRO A 18 -23.88 -10.21 -21.40
C PRO A 18 -22.47 -9.83 -21.86
N ALA A 19 -22.03 -8.62 -21.49
CA ALA A 19 -20.71 -8.08 -21.81
C ALA A 19 -19.61 -8.76 -20.97
N GLN A 20 -19.92 -9.91 -20.39
CA GLN A 20 -19.00 -10.76 -19.70
C GLN A 20 -18.91 -12.03 -20.53
N ASP A 21 -17.70 -12.49 -20.80
CA ASP A 21 -17.45 -13.91 -21.03
C ASP A 21 -16.99 -14.48 -19.68
N PRO A 22 -17.86 -14.54 -18.63
CA PRO A 22 -17.44 -14.96 -17.29
C PRO A 22 -17.05 -16.45 -17.28
N LEU A 23 -17.32 -17.13 -18.38
CA LEU A 23 -17.00 -18.53 -18.64
C LEU A 23 -15.75 -18.69 -19.49
N TYR A 24 -15.05 -17.61 -19.85
CA TYR A 24 -13.80 -17.70 -20.58
C TYR A 24 -12.75 -18.44 -19.75
N LYS A 25 -12.31 -19.58 -20.27
CA LYS A 25 -11.32 -20.48 -19.64
C LYS A 25 -10.02 -20.60 -20.45
N GLY A 26 -9.83 -19.74 -21.45
CA GLY A 26 -8.67 -19.80 -22.34
C GLY A 26 -7.37 -19.26 -21.72
N PRO A 27 -6.23 -19.38 -22.44
CA PRO A 27 -4.91 -18.98 -21.96
C PRO A 27 -4.78 -17.52 -21.50
N ALA A 28 -5.64 -16.62 -21.99
CA ALA A 28 -5.61 -15.20 -21.63
C ALA A 28 -6.52 -14.84 -20.45
N LYS A 29 -7.14 -15.81 -19.74
CA LYS A 29 -8.22 -15.58 -18.77
C LYS A 29 -7.96 -14.41 -17.82
N ALA A 30 -6.83 -14.42 -17.13
CA ALA A 30 -6.51 -13.38 -16.15
C ALA A 30 -6.45 -11.96 -16.75
N VAL A 31 -6.02 -11.84 -18.01
CA VAL A 31 -5.96 -10.54 -18.71
C VAL A 31 -7.35 -10.11 -19.17
N VAL A 32 -8.19 -11.05 -19.61
CA VAL A 32 -9.60 -10.79 -19.95
C VAL A 32 -10.39 -10.32 -18.72
N ASP A 33 -10.24 -11.00 -17.59
CA ASP A 33 -10.87 -10.60 -16.32
C ASP A 33 -10.43 -9.18 -15.92
N SER A 34 -9.13 -8.89 -16.03
CA SER A 34 -8.57 -7.57 -15.73
C SER A 34 -9.10 -6.48 -16.66
N PHE A 35 -9.28 -6.79 -17.96
CA PHE A 35 -9.85 -5.87 -18.93
C PHE A 35 -11.26 -5.46 -18.55
N TRP A 36 -12.14 -6.43 -18.25
CA TRP A 36 -13.53 -6.14 -17.92
C TRP A 36 -13.68 -5.41 -16.58
N LEU A 37 -12.83 -5.72 -15.61
CA LEU A 37 -12.75 -4.95 -14.36
C LEU A 37 -12.35 -3.49 -14.63
N ALA A 38 -11.34 -3.26 -15.48
CA ALA A 38 -10.91 -1.92 -15.85
C ALA A 38 -11.99 -1.14 -16.62
N VAL A 39 -12.75 -1.82 -17.49
CA VAL A 39 -13.93 -1.27 -18.17
C VAL A 39 -14.97 -0.80 -17.15
N SER A 40 -15.39 -1.66 -16.22
CA SER A 40 -16.38 -1.31 -15.20
C SER A 40 -15.94 -0.12 -14.34
N ASN A 41 -14.65 -0.06 -14.00
CA ASN A 41 -14.08 1.06 -13.27
C ASN A 41 -14.12 2.35 -14.10
N LEU A 42 -13.77 2.30 -15.38
CA LEU A 42 -13.80 3.46 -16.26
C LEU A 42 -15.22 3.98 -16.48
N GLU A 43 -16.22 3.11 -16.65
CA GLU A 43 -17.63 3.54 -16.77
C GLU A 43 -18.09 4.30 -15.53
N THR A 44 -17.75 3.78 -14.35
CA THR A 44 -18.04 4.44 -13.07
C THR A 44 -17.34 5.80 -12.98
N LEU A 45 -16.07 5.87 -13.41
CA LEU A 45 -15.29 7.11 -13.42
C LEU A 45 -15.84 8.15 -14.39
N LEU A 46 -16.21 7.75 -15.61
CA LEU A 46 -16.84 8.62 -16.60
C LEU A 46 -18.15 9.20 -16.07
N ALA A 47 -19.00 8.37 -15.47
CA ALA A 47 -20.23 8.82 -14.82
C ALA A 47 -19.97 9.82 -13.68
N SER A 48 -18.86 9.65 -12.95
CA SER A 48 -18.47 10.55 -11.86
C SER A 48 -17.78 11.86 -12.30
N GLY A 49 -17.56 12.04 -13.61
CA GLY A 49 -16.90 13.23 -14.14
C GLY A 49 -15.39 13.30 -13.87
N VAL A 50 -14.70 12.17 -14.11
CA VAL A 50 -13.23 12.07 -14.13
C VAL A 50 -12.58 13.07 -15.10
N SER A 51 -11.28 13.35 -14.91
CA SER A 51 -10.53 14.20 -15.84
C SER A 51 -10.37 13.51 -17.21
N GLN A 52 -10.30 14.31 -18.28
CA GLN A 52 -10.11 13.80 -19.63
C GLN A 52 -8.78 13.05 -19.78
N GLU A 53 -7.72 13.57 -19.14
CA GLU A 53 -6.40 12.95 -19.20
C GLU A 53 -6.42 11.55 -18.57
N ASP A 54 -7.07 11.40 -17.42
CA ASP A 54 -7.18 10.10 -16.74
C ASP A 54 -8.04 9.11 -17.52
N ALA A 55 -9.16 9.57 -18.09
CA ALA A 55 -10.00 8.74 -18.95
C ALA A 55 -9.20 8.23 -20.16
N ASN A 56 -8.45 9.11 -20.83
CA ASN A 56 -7.60 8.73 -21.97
C ASN A 56 -6.50 7.74 -21.58
N LYS A 57 -5.84 7.94 -20.44
CA LYS A 57 -4.84 6.99 -19.93
C LYS A 57 -5.43 5.60 -19.69
N LEU A 58 -6.66 5.54 -19.16
CA LEU A 58 -7.36 4.28 -18.92
C LEU A 58 -7.79 3.61 -20.23
N ILE A 59 -8.31 4.36 -21.21
CA ILE A 59 -8.65 3.85 -22.54
C ILE A 59 -7.40 3.27 -23.22
N LEU A 60 -6.26 3.97 -23.16
CA LEU A 60 -4.98 3.46 -23.69
C LEU A 60 -4.52 2.18 -22.96
N SER A 61 -4.77 2.08 -21.65
CA SER A 61 -4.48 0.86 -20.89
C SER A 61 -5.34 -0.32 -21.37
N LEU A 62 -6.63 -0.09 -21.65
CA LEU A 62 -7.53 -1.10 -22.21
C LEU A 62 -7.07 -1.58 -23.59
N ASP A 63 -6.61 -0.68 -24.46
CA ASP A 63 -6.03 -1.06 -25.76
C ASP A 63 -4.79 -1.95 -25.59
N ARG A 64 -3.89 -1.63 -24.66
CA ARG A 64 -2.73 -2.49 -24.36
C ARG A 64 -3.14 -3.85 -23.80
N MET A 65 -4.17 -3.91 -22.95
CA MET A 65 -4.67 -5.18 -22.42
C MET A 65 -5.26 -6.05 -23.54
N LYS A 66 -5.99 -5.45 -24.49
CA LYS A 66 -6.49 -6.12 -25.69
C LYS A 66 -5.34 -6.72 -26.51
N ASP A 67 -4.25 -5.99 -26.73
CA ASP A 67 -3.09 -6.52 -27.45
C ASP A 67 -2.43 -7.70 -26.74
N ARG A 68 -2.35 -7.65 -25.40
CA ARG A 68 -1.84 -8.77 -24.58
C ARG A 68 -2.75 -10.00 -24.60
N ILE A 69 -4.08 -9.81 -24.65
CA ILE A 69 -5.02 -10.92 -24.86
C ILE A 69 -4.73 -11.56 -26.21
N ARG A 70 -4.47 -10.74 -27.25
CA ARG A 70 -4.16 -11.22 -28.59
C ARG A 70 -2.90 -12.04 -28.72
N GLU A 71 -1.86 -11.61 -28.01
CA GLU A 71 -0.60 -12.33 -27.95
C GLU A 71 -0.76 -13.70 -27.24
N LYS A 72 -1.54 -13.73 -26.15
CA LYS A 72 -1.69 -14.93 -25.29
C LYS A 72 -2.68 -15.95 -25.82
N ASP A 73 -3.74 -15.52 -26.48
CA ASP A 73 -4.75 -16.42 -27.03
C ASP A 73 -5.27 -15.91 -28.38
N ARG A 74 -4.62 -16.33 -29.46
CA ARG A 74 -5.00 -15.96 -30.83
C ARG A 74 -6.42 -16.40 -31.21
N ALA A 75 -6.99 -17.41 -30.53
CA ALA A 75 -8.33 -17.92 -30.80
C ALA A 75 -9.44 -17.10 -30.10
N TYR A 76 -9.09 -16.17 -29.22
CA TYR A 76 -10.06 -15.30 -28.56
C TYR A 76 -10.84 -14.40 -29.55
N ILE A 77 -12.12 -14.17 -29.29
CA ILE A 77 -12.98 -13.32 -30.14
C ILE A 77 -12.88 -11.85 -29.70
N TYR A 78 -12.19 -11.01 -30.47
CA TYR A 78 -11.89 -9.62 -30.08
C TYR A 78 -13.00 -8.60 -30.34
N GLY A 79 -14.03 -8.95 -31.12
CA GLY A 79 -15.12 -8.05 -31.50
C GLY A 79 -15.72 -7.30 -30.30
N PRO A 80 -16.12 -8.00 -29.23
CA PRO A 80 -16.66 -7.37 -28.02
C PRO A 80 -15.71 -6.38 -27.33
N LEU A 81 -14.39 -6.66 -27.31
CA LEU A 81 -13.40 -5.77 -26.70
C LEU A 81 -13.29 -4.45 -27.47
N ASN A 82 -13.22 -4.53 -28.80
CA ASN A 82 -13.11 -3.35 -29.68
C ASN A 82 -14.36 -2.46 -29.59
N GLU A 83 -15.55 -3.06 -29.64
CA GLU A 83 -16.80 -2.32 -29.52
C GLU A 83 -16.91 -1.66 -28.14
N LYS A 84 -16.46 -2.32 -27.08
CA LYS A 84 -16.46 -1.72 -25.75
C LYS A 84 -15.52 -0.52 -25.65
N ILE A 85 -14.27 -0.64 -26.10
CA ILE A 85 -13.31 0.48 -26.12
C ILE A 85 -13.89 1.65 -26.93
N LYS A 86 -14.43 1.39 -28.12
CA LYS A 86 -15.05 2.41 -28.97
C LYS A 86 -16.24 3.09 -28.29
N SER A 87 -17.08 2.33 -27.58
CA SER A 87 -18.20 2.88 -26.80
C SER A 87 -17.73 3.81 -25.68
N LEU A 88 -16.65 3.43 -24.98
CA LEU A 88 -16.05 4.23 -23.91
C LEU A 88 -15.41 5.51 -24.44
N THR A 89 -14.72 5.45 -25.58
CA THR A 89 -14.17 6.63 -26.25
C THR A 89 -15.27 7.59 -26.71
N LYS A 90 -16.40 7.06 -27.22
CA LYS A 90 -17.55 7.88 -27.58
C LYS A 90 -18.17 8.54 -26.34
N LEU A 91 -18.30 7.78 -25.26
CA LEU A 91 -18.84 8.25 -23.99
C LEU A 91 -17.96 9.35 -23.38
N GLU A 92 -16.62 9.17 -23.36
CA GLU A 92 -15.66 10.21 -22.97
C GLU A 92 -15.84 11.49 -23.79
N LYS A 93 -15.92 11.35 -25.12
CA LYS A 93 -16.11 12.49 -26.02
C LYS A 93 -17.42 13.23 -25.74
N GLN A 94 -18.52 12.50 -25.53
CA GLN A 94 -19.80 13.10 -25.19
C GLN A 94 -19.71 13.91 -23.89
N TYR A 95 -19.14 13.34 -22.83
CA TYR A 95 -18.93 14.04 -21.56
C TYR A 95 -18.03 15.27 -21.70
N ARG A 96 -17.05 15.22 -22.60
CA ARG A 96 -16.16 16.35 -22.90
C ARG A 96 -16.92 17.47 -23.61
N ASP A 97 -17.69 17.13 -24.64
CA ASP A 97 -18.41 18.11 -25.44
C ASP A 97 -19.51 18.79 -24.60
N GLU A 98 -20.21 18.03 -23.74
CA GLU A 98 -21.12 18.58 -22.72
C GLU A 98 -20.41 19.53 -21.75
N LYS A 99 -19.21 19.18 -21.27
CA LYS A 99 -18.41 20.04 -20.39
C LYS A 99 -17.97 21.34 -21.06
N ASN A 100 -17.61 21.28 -22.34
CA ASN A 100 -17.19 22.45 -23.10
C ASN A 100 -18.38 23.35 -23.46
N GLY A 101 -19.57 22.79 -23.71
CA GLY A 101 -20.80 23.56 -23.91
C GLY A 101 -21.27 24.30 -22.64
N ILE A 102 -21.00 23.76 -21.45
CA ILE A 102 -21.31 24.43 -20.18
C ILE A 102 -20.36 25.62 -19.92
N LYS A 103 -19.10 25.56 -20.38
CA LYS A 103 -18.12 26.66 -20.20
C LYS A 103 -18.52 27.96 -20.91
N THR A 104 -19.41 27.91 -21.90
CA THR A 104 -19.91 29.10 -22.62
C THR A 104 -21.09 29.79 -21.95
N LEU A 105 -21.59 29.30 -20.81
CA LEU A 105 -22.74 29.89 -20.09
C LEU A 105 -22.42 30.41 -18.68
N THR A 106 -21.19 30.29 -18.21
CA THR A 106 -20.79 30.81 -16.89
C THR A 106 -20.18 32.19 -17.01
N SER A 107 -20.99 33.24 -16.83
CA SER A 107 -20.49 34.49 -16.27
C SER A 107 -19.81 34.20 -14.93
N PRO A 108 -18.73 34.91 -14.55
CA PRO A 108 -18.07 34.77 -13.26
C PRO A 108 -18.98 35.33 -12.16
N GLY A 109 -19.96 34.53 -11.75
CA GLY A 109 -20.82 34.79 -10.62
C GLY A 109 -20.24 34.14 -9.35
N ILE A 110 -20.62 34.70 -8.20
CA ILE A 110 -20.25 34.34 -6.82
C ILE A 110 -20.23 32.83 -6.50
N GLY A 111 -20.85 31.97 -7.32
CA GLY A 111 -20.79 30.52 -7.21
C GLY A 111 -19.41 29.89 -7.48
N ASP A 112 -18.55 30.52 -8.29
CA ASP A 112 -17.26 29.91 -8.68
C ASP A 112 -16.25 29.86 -7.52
N GLU A 113 -16.24 30.90 -6.68
CA GLU A 113 -15.36 30.95 -5.50
C GLU A 113 -15.77 29.93 -4.42
N THR A 114 -17.07 29.73 -4.23
CA THR A 114 -17.59 28.73 -3.28
C THR A 114 -17.27 27.31 -3.75
N ILE A 115 -17.46 27.00 -5.04
CA ILE A 115 -17.11 25.69 -5.62
C ILE A 115 -15.60 25.43 -5.51
N LYS A 116 -14.77 26.45 -5.80
CA LYS A 116 -13.33 26.38 -5.62
C LYS A 116 -12.97 26.08 -4.16
N LYS A 117 -13.58 26.78 -3.21
CA LYS A 117 -13.32 26.58 -1.78
C LYS A 117 -13.72 25.18 -1.30
N ILE A 118 -14.86 24.67 -1.76
CA ILE A 118 -15.32 23.30 -1.50
C ILE A 118 -14.29 22.29 -2.02
N ASN A 119 -13.81 22.46 -3.25
CA ASN A 119 -12.80 21.57 -3.81
C ASN A 119 -11.48 21.62 -3.04
N GLU A 120 -11.03 22.79 -2.62
CA GLU A 120 -9.84 22.95 -1.78
C GLU A 120 -9.98 22.20 -0.45
N LEU A 121 -11.12 22.36 0.25
CA LEU A 121 -11.39 21.69 1.52
C LEU A 121 -11.44 20.18 1.37
N LEU A 122 -12.15 19.68 0.34
CA LEU A 122 -12.20 18.25 0.03
C LEU A 122 -10.81 17.69 -0.31
N THR A 123 -9.99 18.43 -1.05
CA THR A 123 -8.60 18.05 -1.37
C THR A 123 -7.77 17.96 -0.09
N ALA A 124 -7.83 19.01 0.74
CA ALA A 124 -7.09 19.11 1.98
C ALA A 124 -7.49 18.04 3.02
N MET A 125 -8.70 17.49 2.92
CA MET A 125 -9.16 16.39 3.75
C MET A 125 -8.75 15.03 3.17
N PHE A 126 -9.06 14.77 1.90
CA PHE A 126 -9.09 13.42 1.37
C PHE A 126 -7.92 13.02 0.45
N ASP A 127 -7.11 14.00 0.03
CA ASP A 127 -5.93 13.81 -0.84
C ASP A 127 -4.61 14.06 -0.11
N VAL A 128 -4.65 14.07 1.22
CA VAL A 128 -3.45 14.18 2.06
C VAL A 128 -2.58 12.94 1.85
N SER A 129 -1.39 13.15 1.28
CA SER A 129 -0.34 12.15 1.36
C SER A 129 0.04 11.96 2.82
N LEU A 130 -0.01 10.72 3.30
CA LEU A 130 0.35 10.43 4.68
C LEU A 130 1.84 10.62 4.96
N GLY A 131 2.69 10.67 3.92
CA GLY A 131 4.10 11.05 4.02
C GLY A 131 4.85 10.25 5.08
N GLU A 132 5.77 10.90 5.80
CA GLU A 132 6.41 10.30 6.98
C GLU A 132 5.38 10.08 8.09
N HIS A 133 5.20 8.81 8.48
CA HIS A 133 4.30 8.37 9.55
C HIS A 133 4.86 8.71 10.94
N LYS A 134 5.07 9.99 11.23
CA LYS A 134 5.45 10.48 12.57
C LYS A 134 4.21 10.83 13.39
N VAL A 135 4.20 10.45 14.67
CA VAL A 135 3.05 10.65 15.59
C VAL A 135 2.55 12.11 15.64
N PRO A 136 3.40 13.14 15.80
CA PRO A 136 2.92 14.53 15.84
C PRO A 136 2.17 14.92 14.56
N ASN A 137 2.69 14.49 13.40
CA ASN A 137 2.08 14.78 12.10
C ASN A 137 0.68 14.16 11.97
N LEU A 138 0.47 12.95 12.50
CA LEU A 138 -0.82 12.25 12.42
C LEU A 138 -1.88 12.93 13.28
N ARG A 139 -1.54 13.39 14.49
CA ARG A 139 -2.45 14.14 15.36
C ARG A 139 -2.87 15.47 14.72
N SER A 140 -1.91 16.28 14.26
CA SER A 140 -2.21 17.56 13.62
C SER A 140 -3.05 17.39 12.35
N LYS A 141 -2.83 16.30 11.57
CA LYS A 141 -3.68 15.98 10.42
C LYS A 141 -5.12 15.63 10.81
N ALA A 142 -5.33 14.93 11.93
CA ALA A 142 -6.66 14.62 12.43
C ALA A 142 -7.40 15.89 12.89
N GLU A 143 -6.73 16.77 13.63
CA GLU A 143 -7.31 18.07 14.05
C GLU A 143 -7.65 18.98 12.84
N ALA A 144 -6.77 19.01 11.83
CA ALA A 144 -7.02 19.74 10.60
C ALA A 144 -8.23 19.20 9.82
N MET A 145 -8.48 17.87 9.88
CA MET A 145 -9.66 17.24 9.29
C MET A 145 -10.94 17.81 9.90
N ASP A 146 -11.03 17.85 11.24
CA ASP A 146 -12.22 18.34 11.94
C ASP A 146 -12.51 19.81 11.63
N LYS A 147 -11.46 20.65 11.59
CA LYS A 147 -11.59 22.06 11.21
C LYS A 147 -12.08 22.24 9.76
N ASN A 148 -11.51 21.47 8.82
CA ASN A 148 -11.90 21.53 7.42
C ASN A 148 -13.33 21.02 7.20
N LEU A 149 -13.74 19.99 7.94
CA LEU A 149 -15.09 19.46 7.91
C LEU A 149 -16.11 20.50 8.36
N LEU A 150 -15.90 21.16 9.51
CA LEU A 150 -16.79 22.23 9.99
C LEU A 150 -16.88 23.37 8.97
N SER A 151 -15.74 23.75 8.38
CA SER A 151 -15.69 24.77 7.33
C SER A 151 -16.54 24.35 6.12
N LEU A 152 -16.38 23.10 5.64
CA LEU A 152 -17.12 22.58 4.49
C LEU A 152 -18.62 22.48 4.76
N LEU A 153 -19.04 22.03 5.95
CA LEU A 153 -20.45 21.89 6.31
C LEU A 153 -21.17 23.24 6.42
N SER A 154 -20.42 24.33 6.63
CA SER A 154 -20.97 25.70 6.69
C SER A 154 -21.23 26.35 5.32
N LEU A 155 -20.67 25.80 4.24
CA LEU A 155 -20.80 26.35 2.89
C LEU A 155 -22.09 25.90 2.20
N ASP A 156 -22.64 26.74 1.32
CA ASP A 156 -23.69 26.32 0.39
C ASP A 156 -23.13 25.35 -0.66
N ARG A 157 -23.65 24.12 -0.66
CA ARG A 157 -23.19 23.02 -1.53
C ARG A 157 -24.08 22.83 -2.76
N SER A 158 -25.14 23.63 -2.92
CA SER A 158 -26.16 23.50 -3.97
C SER A 158 -25.64 23.65 -5.40
N GLY A 159 -24.42 24.19 -5.61
CA GLY A 159 -23.76 24.26 -6.91
C GLY A 159 -22.60 23.26 -7.11
N SER A 160 -22.31 22.40 -6.12
CA SER A 160 -21.09 21.59 -6.07
C SER A 160 -21.30 20.09 -6.28
N GLN A 161 -22.45 19.66 -6.78
CA GLN A 161 -22.84 18.25 -6.90
C GLN A 161 -21.81 17.43 -7.69
N ARG A 162 -21.29 17.98 -8.79
CA ARG A 162 -20.29 17.29 -9.62
C ARG A 162 -18.97 17.06 -8.86
N THR A 163 -18.51 18.06 -8.12
CA THR A 163 -17.30 17.94 -7.28
C THR A 163 -17.53 16.90 -6.20
N LEU A 164 -18.67 16.96 -5.50
CA LEU A 164 -19.03 16.01 -4.45
C LEU A 164 -19.12 14.58 -4.99
N ALA A 165 -19.79 14.35 -6.13
CA ALA A 165 -19.91 13.04 -6.76
C ALA A 165 -18.54 12.43 -7.13
N ARG A 166 -17.60 13.25 -7.63
CA ARG A 166 -16.23 12.78 -7.91
C ARG A 166 -15.53 12.30 -6.65
N TYR A 167 -15.62 13.06 -5.55
CA TYR A 167 -15.02 12.67 -4.28
C TYR A 167 -15.64 11.40 -3.73
N LEU A 168 -16.97 11.28 -3.81
CA LEU A 168 -17.70 10.10 -3.36
C LEU A 168 -17.22 8.82 -4.04
N VAL A 169 -17.07 8.81 -5.37
CA VAL A 169 -16.59 7.61 -6.09
C VAL A 169 -15.20 7.18 -5.62
N ARG A 170 -14.29 8.14 -5.38
CA ARG A 170 -12.96 7.83 -4.85
C ARG A 170 -13.02 7.32 -3.41
N LEU A 171 -13.88 7.91 -2.59
CA LEU A 171 -14.05 7.52 -1.19
C LEU A 171 -14.64 6.11 -1.09
N ASN A 172 -15.64 5.77 -1.89
CA ASN A 172 -16.22 4.42 -1.93
C ASN A 172 -15.17 3.38 -2.31
N LYS A 173 -14.32 3.66 -3.31
CA LYS A 173 -13.18 2.78 -3.63
C LYS A 173 -12.24 2.60 -2.42
N LYS A 174 -11.82 3.70 -1.79
CA LYS A 174 -10.94 3.66 -0.61
C LYS A 174 -11.62 2.97 0.58
N ALA A 175 -12.93 3.06 0.72
CA ALA A 175 -13.69 2.43 1.81
C ALA A 175 -13.67 0.90 1.70
N VAL A 176 -13.78 0.37 0.47
CA VAL A 176 -13.61 -1.07 0.20
C VAL A 176 -12.18 -1.52 0.51
N GLU A 177 -11.18 -0.74 0.11
CA GLU A 177 -9.78 -1.01 0.45
C GLU A 177 -9.54 -1.00 1.97
N ALA A 178 -10.15 -0.04 2.68
CA ALA A 178 -10.05 0.07 4.13
C ALA A 178 -10.67 -1.13 4.86
N GLN A 179 -11.87 -1.56 4.46
CA GLN A 179 -12.56 -2.70 5.06
C GLN A 179 -11.73 -3.99 5.00
N ASN A 180 -10.96 -4.17 3.91
CA ASN A 180 -10.12 -5.35 3.72
C ASN A 180 -8.70 -5.18 4.30
N GLY A 181 -8.10 -3.99 4.15
CA GLY A 181 -6.72 -3.72 4.51
C GLY A 181 -6.52 -3.43 6.00
N TYR A 182 -7.46 -2.75 6.64
CA TYR A 182 -7.31 -2.33 8.04
C TYR A 182 -7.26 -3.49 9.03
N PRO A 183 -8.03 -4.59 8.89
CA PRO A 183 -7.87 -5.76 9.75
C PRO A 183 -6.47 -6.40 9.66
N VAL A 184 -5.85 -6.36 8.47
CA VAL A 184 -4.46 -6.85 8.28
C VAL A 184 -3.46 -5.95 9.01
N LEU A 185 -3.66 -4.63 8.95
CA LEU A 185 -2.84 -3.66 9.68
C LEU A 185 -3.05 -3.76 11.19
N GLU A 186 -4.28 -3.97 11.66
CA GLU A 186 -4.60 -4.22 13.07
C GLU A 186 -3.81 -5.43 13.58
N LYS A 187 -3.87 -6.56 12.87
CA LYS A 187 -3.11 -7.76 13.22
C LYS A 187 -1.61 -7.48 13.32
N LYS A 188 -1.04 -6.79 12.33
CA LYS A 188 0.39 -6.40 12.34
C LYS A 188 0.73 -5.53 13.54
N CYS A 189 -0.12 -4.56 13.89
CA CYS A 189 0.06 -3.70 15.06
C CYS A 189 0.07 -4.55 16.35
N LEU A 190 -0.89 -5.47 16.50
CA LEU A 190 -0.99 -6.36 17.65
C LEU A 190 0.13 -7.41 17.76
N GLU A 191 0.89 -7.63 16.68
CA GLU A 191 2.06 -8.53 16.65
C GLU A 191 3.39 -7.79 16.84
N ARG A 192 3.38 -6.45 16.91
CA ARG A 192 4.61 -5.67 17.09
C ARG A 192 5.28 -5.94 18.43
N THR A 193 6.60 -5.76 18.40
CA THR A 193 7.48 -5.78 19.57
C THR A 193 8.16 -4.43 19.79
N ASP A 194 7.93 -3.47 18.89
CA ASP A 194 8.42 -2.09 18.96
C ASP A 194 7.25 -1.16 19.32
N ILE A 195 7.40 -0.49 20.46
CA ILE A 195 6.40 0.40 21.05
C ILE A 195 6.21 1.69 20.25
N GLU A 196 7.28 2.24 19.67
CA GLU A 196 7.21 3.48 18.89
C GLU A 196 6.41 3.23 17.61
N MET A 197 6.69 2.10 16.95
CA MET A 197 5.98 1.70 15.74
C MET A 197 4.52 1.33 16.01
N ALA A 198 4.21 0.70 17.15
CA ALA A 198 2.83 0.43 17.55
C ALA A 198 2.07 1.73 17.87
N ALA A 199 2.72 2.69 18.51
CA ALA A 199 2.15 4.02 18.75
C ALA A 199 1.84 4.73 17.42
N VAL A 200 2.76 4.70 16.43
CA VAL A 200 2.51 5.24 15.09
C VAL A 200 1.24 4.62 14.47
N ASP A 201 1.09 3.31 14.52
CA ASP A 201 -0.10 2.62 14.00
C ASP A 201 -1.37 3.05 14.76
N PHE A 202 -1.32 3.19 16.09
CA PHE A 202 -2.45 3.67 16.91
C PHE A 202 -2.93 5.06 16.44
N TYR A 203 -2.02 6.03 16.29
CA TYR A 203 -2.38 7.37 15.84
C TYR A 203 -2.79 7.40 14.37
N LEU A 204 -2.26 6.48 13.55
CA LEU A 204 -2.68 6.34 12.16
C LEU A 204 -4.15 5.90 12.07
N PHE A 205 -4.56 4.92 12.88
CA PHE A 205 -5.97 4.56 12.98
C PHE A 205 -6.81 5.71 13.55
N GLY A 206 -6.28 6.47 14.52
CA GLY A 206 -6.88 7.71 15.01
C GLY A 206 -7.22 8.68 13.87
N TYR A 207 -6.25 8.94 12.99
CA TYR A 207 -6.45 9.74 11.79
C TYR A 207 -7.49 9.12 10.85
N TYR A 208 -7.42 7.82 10.58
CA TYR A 208 -8.42 7.15 9.72
C TYR A 208 -9.83 7.24 10.29
N ARG A 209 -10.01 7.22 11.62
CA ARG A 209 -11.32 7.40 12.23
C ARG A 209 -11.89 8.79 11.91
N SER A 210 -11.09 9.84 12.06
CA SER A 210 -11.49 11.21 11.69
C SER A 210 -11.75 11.34 10.18
N TYR A 211 -10.92 10.70 9.35
CA TYR A 211 -11.10 10.65 7.90
C TYR A 211 -12.47 10.09 7.52
N TRP A 212 -12.83 8.92 8.06
CA TRP A 212 -14.09 8.25 7.73
C TRP A 212 -15.31 8.92 8.40
N ASP A 213 -15.14 9.51 9.60
CA ASP A 213 -16.19 10.30 10.23
C ASP A 213 -16.52 11.56 9.42
N ALA A 214 -15.51 12.25 8.88
CA ALA A 214 -15.72 13.37 7.98
C ALA A 214 -16.44 12.92 6.70
N ALA A 215 -16.01 11.82 6.08
CA ALA A 215 -16.62 11.29 4.87
C ALA A 215 -18.11 10.99 5.06
N ARG A 216 -18.50 10.24 6.10
CA ARG A 216 -19.91 9.91 6.36
C ARG A 216 -20.77 11.12 6.75
N LYS A 217 -20.19 12.18 7.33
CA LYS A 217 -20.93 13.43 7.61
C LYS A 217 -21.18 14.25 6.35
N ILE A 218 -20.28 14.20 5.38
CA ILE A 218 -20.44 14.89 4.08
C ILE A 218 -21.43 14.12 3.20
N PHE A 219 -21.41 12.79 3.25
CA PHE A 219 -22.19 11.86 2.44
C PHE A 219 -22.97 10.86 3.34
N PRO A 220 -24.01 11.30 4.05
CA PRO A 220 -24.70 10.48 5.06
C PRO A 220 -25.49 9.30 4.48
N GLU A 221 -25.83 9.31 3.19
CA GLU A 221 -26.59 8.23 2.53
C GLU A 221 -25.70 7.02 2.14
N GLU A 222 -24.39 7.14 2.27
CA GLU A 222 -23.42 6.22 1.69
C GLU A 222 -22.93 5.17 2.70
N SER A 223 -23.64 4.04 2.76
CA SER A 223 -23.37 2.93 3.70
C SER A 223 -21.94 2.38 3.67
N GLN A 224 -21.23 2.45 2.54
CA GLN A 224 -19.85 1.98 2.44
C GLN A 224 -18.89 2.81 3.31
N LEU A 225 -19.16 4.10 3.46
CA LEU A 225 -18.35 5.00 4.30
C LEU A 225 -18.58 4.71 5.78
N ASP A 226 -19.81 4.40 6.16
CA ASP A 226 -20.16 3.97 7.51
C ASP A 226 -19.49 2.63 7.88
N ALA A 227 -19.43 1.68 6.95
CA ALA A 227 -18.71 0.43 7.14
C ALA A 227 -17.20 0.65 7.39
N ALA A 228 -16.56 1.53 6.63
CA ALA A 228 -15.14 1.87 6.83
C ALA A 228 -14.89 2.57 8.18
N TYR A 229 -15.79 3.48 8.58
CA TYR A 229 -15.76 4.09 9.91
C TYR A 229 -15.90 3.05 11.02
N THR A 230 -16.87 2.14 10.89
CA THR A 230 -17.15 1.07 11.87
C THR A 230 -15.94 0.17 12.07
N VAL A 231 -15.28 -0.27 10.99
CA VAL A 231 -14.04 -1.07 11.08
C VAL A 231 -12.96 -0.30 11.84
N THR A 232 -12.72 0.96 11.47
CA THR A 232 -11.67 1.77 12.10
C THR A 232 -11.96 2.05 13.57
N ASN A 233 -13.21 2.35 13.91
CA ASN A 233 -13.64 2.60 15.28
C ASN A 233 -13.54 1.34 16.14
N ARG A 234 -13.91 0.18 15.61
CA ARG A 234 -13.73 -1.12 16.28
C ARG A 234 -12.24 -1.35 16.61
N ILE A 235 -11.33 -1.12 15.67
CA ILE A 235 -9.89 -1.31 15.86
C ILE A 235 -9.37 -0.42 16.99
N LEU A 236 -9.64 0.89 16.92
CA LEU A 236 -9.23 1.82 17.97
C LEU A 236 -9.81 1.48 19.34
N THR A 237 -11.09 1.09 19.39
CA THR A 237 -11.74 0.68 20.64
C THR A 237 -11.11 -0.61 21.19
N GLY A 238 -10.74 -1.55 20.31
CA GLY A 238 -10.03 -2.77 20.66
C GLY A 238 -8.67 -2.48 21.29
N PHE A 239 -7.89 -1.59 20.67
CA PHE A 239 -6.64 -1.08 21.23
C PHE A 239 -6.85 -0.40 22.59
N GLY A 240 -7.92 0.38 22.72
CA GLY A 240 -8.23 1.14 23.94
C GLY A 240 -7.36 2.40 24.02
N SER A 241 -6.41 2.42 24.95
CA SER A 241 -5.44 3.51 25.10
C SER A 241 -4.07 3.10 24.60
N VAL A 242 -3.16 4.07 24.48
CA VAL A 242 -1.77 3.79 24.12
C VAL A 242 -1.14 2.89 25.19
N GLU A 243 -1.36 3.17 26.46
CA GLU A 243 -0.82 2.39 27.60
C GLU A 243 -1.26 0.92 27.54
N LYS A 244 -2.51 0.65 27.13
CA LYS A 244 -2.98 -0.73 26.93
C LYS A 244 -2.25 -1.41 25.77
N LEU A 245 -2.04 -0.69 24.66
CA LEU A 245 -1.27 -1.20 23.52
C LEU A 245 0.20 -1.44 23.90
N GLU A 246 0.81 -0.56 24.70
CA GLU A 246 2.17 -0.73 25.25
C GLU A 246 2.28 -2.02 26.07
N GLY A 247 1.25 -2.35 26.86
CA GLY A 247 1.18 -3.63 27.58
C GLY A 247 1.20 -4.84 26.65
N ILE A 248 0.42 -4.80 25.56
CA ILE A 248 0.39 -5.87 24.55
C ILE A 248 1.77 -6.02 23.87
N VAL A 249 2.34 -4.91 23.42
CA VAL A 249 3.65 -4.89 22.73
C VAL A 249 4.76 -5.39 23.66
N SER A 250 4.73 -5.02 24.94
CA SER A 250 5.70 -5.49 25.94
C SER A 250 5.64 -7.01 26.13
N VAL A 251 4.43 -7.59 26.19
CA VAL A 251 4.24 -9.05 26.25
C VAL A 251 4.79 -9.73 24.99
N ASN A 252 4.50 -9.19 23.81
CA ASN A 252 5.01 -9.72 22.54
C ASN A 252 6.54 -9.66 22.48
N TYR A 253 7.14 -8.55 22.92
CA TYR A 253 8.58 -8.37 22.97
C TYR A 253 9.24 -9.38 23.92
N ILE A 254 8.73 -9.54 25.15
CA ILE A 254 9.24 -10.55 26.09
C ILE A 254 9.14 -11.96 25.49
N ARG A 255 8.02 -12.29 24.83
CA ARG A 255 7.86 -13.56 24.13
C ARG A 255 8.91 -13.72 23.02
N GLN A 256 9.09 -12.71 22.18
CA GLN A 256 10.08 -12.72 21.10
C GLN A 256 11.51 -12.91 21.63
N VAL A 257 11.88 -12.25 22.74
CA VAL A 257 13.20 -12.42 23.38
C VAL A 257 13.39 -13.86 23.87
N LYS A 258 12.35 -14.47 24.46
CA LYS A 258 12.38 -15.87 24.92
C LYS A 258 12.49 -16.87 23.77
N GLU A 259 11.75 -16.63 22.69
CA GLU A 259 11.66 -17.55 21.54
C GLU A 259 12.80 -17.39 20.53
N THR A 260 13.57 -16.30 20.59
CA THR A 260 14.69 -16.09 19.70
C THR A 260 15.84 -17.03 20.06
N MET A 261 16.08 -18.01 19.19
CA MET A 261 17.18 -18.97 19.27
C MET A 261 18.22 -18.71 18.18
N ILE A 262 19.48 -19.07 18.46
CA ILE A 262 20.51 -19.13 17.41
C ILE A 262 20.08 -20.20 16.38
N PRO A 263 20.13 -19.93 15.07
CA PRO A 263 19.72 -20.91 14.06
C PRO A 263 20.66 -22.14 14.08
N THR A 264 20.15 -23.28 13.64
CA THR A 264 20.96 -24.49 13.49
C THR A 264 22.05 -24.25 12.43
N PRO A 265 23.33 -24.48 12.75
CA PRO A 265 24.40 -24.34 11.76
C PRO A 265 24.25 -25.38 10.66
N LYS A 266 24.47 -24.97 9.40
CA LYS A 266 24.56 -25.90 8.28
C LYS A 266 25.90 -26.65 8.26
N ILE A 267 26.96 -25.96 8.65
CA ILE A 267 28.31 -26.50 8.77
C ILE A 267 28.90 -26.05 10.11
N ARG A 268 29.65 -26.94 10.75
CA ARG A 268 30.43 -26.65 11.95
C ARG A 268 31.91 -26.56 11.56
N ASP A 269 32.43 -25.34 11.53
CA ASP A 269 33.83 -25.04 11.21
C ASP A 269 34.29 -23.94 12.15
N THR A 270 35.11 -24.32 13.14
CA THR A 270 35.56 -23.43 14.21
C THR A 270 36.41 -22.28 13.68
N GLY A 271 37.17 -22.50 12.60
CA GLY A 271 37.99 -21.47 11.97
C GLY A 271 37.13 -20.41 11.28
N LEU A 272 36.09 -20.85 10.55
CA LEU A 272 35.13 -19.93 9.94
C LEU A 272 34.28 -19.22 10.99
N GLU A 273 33.81 -19.90 12.04
CA GLU A 273 33.06 -19.28 13.13
C GLU A 273 33.88 -18.18 13.83
N GLN A 274 35.15 -18.45 14.11
CA GLN A 274 36.09 -17.45 14.66
C GLN A 274 36.26 -16.26 13.71
N LEU A 275 36.41 -16.53 12.40
CA LEU A 275 36.55 -15.50 11.38
C LEU A 275 35.32 -14.57 11.32
N PHE A 276 34.12 -15.12 11.48
CA PHE A 276 32.86 -14.39 11.58
C PHE A 276 32.83 -13.47 12.81
N MET A 277 33.25 -13.98 13.97
CA MET A 277 33.30 -13.20 15.22
C MET A 277 34.34 -12.05 15.14
N GLU A 278 35.50 -12.30 14.55
CA GLU A 278 36.53 -11.28 14.32
C GLU A 278 36.06 -10.18 13.38
N ALA A 279 35.43 -10.56 12.27
CA ALA A 279 34.84 -9.61 11.32
C ALA A 279 33.77 -8.72 11.99
N TYR A 280 32.94 -9.31 12.86
CA TYR A 280 31.98 -8.54 13.66
C TYR A 280 32.68 -7.57 14.61
N ASN A 281 33.62 -8.07 15.42
CA ASN A 281 34.31 -7.26 16.43
C ASN A 281 35.10 -6.11 15.78
N LYS A 282 35.70 -6.33 14.62
CA LYS A 282 36.42 -5.29 13.88
C LYS A 282 35.51 -4.17 13.36
N MET A 283 34.33 -4.51 12.86
CA MET A 283 33.46 -3.56 12.16
C MET A 283 32.41 -2.90 13.04
N TYR A 284 31.93 -3.60 14.08
CA TYR A 284 30.74 -3.17 14.81
C TYR A 284 30.90 -3.12 16.33
N SER A 285 32.06 -3.48 16.87
CA SER A 285 32.26 -3.41 18.32
C SER A 285 32.06 -2.00 18.87
N GLU A 286 32.44 -0.96 18.12
CA GLU A 286 32.21 0.44 18.50
C GLU A 286 30.74 0.85 18.32
N SER A 287 30.14 0.57 17.16
CA SER A 287 28.77 0.98 16.81
C SER A 287 27.70 0.31 17.68
N PHE A 288 27.90 -0.97 18.04
CA PHE A 288 26.97 -1.73 18.90
C PHE A 288 27.48 -1.89 20.34
N LYS A 289 28.65 -1.31 20.66
CA LYS A 289 29.31 -1.42 21.97
C LYS A 289 29.30 -2.84 22.53
N GLY A 290 29.54 -3.82 21.66
CA GLY A 290 29.29 -5.22 21.97
C GLY A 290 30.35 -6.17 21.45
N LYS A 291 30.48 -7.33 22.11
CA LYS A 291 31.44 -8.39 21.78
C LYS A 291 30.72 -9.62 21.25
N ALA A 292 31.15 -10.14 20.10
CA ALA A 292 30.65 -11.41 19.59
C ALA A 292 30.90 -12.55 20.60
N LEU A 293 29.87 -13.38 20.82
CA LEU A 293 29.90 -14.53 21.72
C LEU A 293 29.90 -15.86 20.97
N LYS A 294 29.14 -15.94 19.86
CA LYS A 294 28.99 -17.15 19.05
C LYS A 294 28.68 -16.78 17.62
N ALA A 295 29.21 -17.55 16.67
CA ALA A 295 28.85 -17.50 15.27
C ALA A 295 28.32 -18.87 14.83
N VAL A 296 27.40 -18.89 13.87
CA VAL A 296 26.98 -20.12 13.18
C VAL A 296 26.95 -19.88 11.68
N ILE A 297 27.36 -20.87 10.90
CA ILE A 297 27.41 -20.79 9.44
C ILE A 297 26.08 -21.27 8.88
N LEU A 298 25.41 -20.41 8.09
CA LEU A 298 24.08 -20.69 7.53
C LEU A 298 24.11 -21.05 6.04
N SER A 299 25.31 -21.04 5.43
CA SER A 299 25.54 -21.33 4.03
C SER A 299 26.38 -22.59 3.87
N ASP A 300 26.02 -23.43 2.90
CA ASP A 300 26.70 -24.69 2.60
C ASP A 300 28.02 -24.45 1.86
N ASP A 301 28.07 -23.42 1.00
CA ASP A 301 29.29 -23.01 0.32
C ASP A 301 29.43 -21.48 0.20
N TRP A 302 30.59 -21.03 -0.27
CA TRP A 302 30.87 -19.66 -0.63
C TRP A 302 30.12 -19.27 -1.90
N THR A 303 29.44 -18.12 -1.86
CA THR A 303 28.87 -17.53 -3.06
C THR A 303 29.94 -16.70 -3.77
N ILE A 304 30.34 -17.11 -4.98
CA ILE A 304 31.32 -16.38 -5.78
C ILE A 304 30.67 -15.11 -6.36
N GLU A 305 31.27 -13.96 -6.10
CA GLU A 305 30.90 -12.69 -6.71
C GLU A 305 31.73 -12.47 -7.98
N ARG A 306 31.06 -12.01 -9.05
CA ARG A 306 31.67 -11.68 -10.33
C ARG A 306 31.27 -10.28 -10.75
N ASN A 307 32.14 -9.61 -11.51
CA ASN A 307 31.77 -8.38 -12.17
C ASN A 307 30.67 -8.67 -13.21
N GLU A 308 29.59 -7.87 -13.20
CA GLU A 308 28.42 -8.10 -14.06
C GLU A 308 28.72 -8.00 -15.56
N ILE A 309 29.76 -7.27 -15.95
CA ILE A 309 30.14 -7.04 -17.35
C ILE A 309 31.21 -8.04 -17.79
N SER A 310 32.33 -8.12 -17.06
CA SER A 310 33.49 -8.92 -17.49
C SER A 310 33.44 -10.38 -17.05
N GLY A 311 32.56 -10.74 -16.10
CA GLY A 311 32.48 -12.08 -15.52
C GLY A 311 33.67 -12.47 -14.64
N VAL A 312 34.65 -11.57 -14.47
CA VAL A 312 35.85 -11.78 -13.64
C VAL A 312 35.43 -11.95 -12.17
N VAL A 313 36.02 -12.92 -11.48
CA VAL A 313 35.81 -13.15 -10.04
C VAL A 313 36.32 -11.95 -9.26
N THR A 314 35.45 -11.32 -8.47
CA THR A 314 35.79 -10.14 -7.66
C THR A 314 35.87 -10.48 -6.17
N GLY A 315 35.26 -11.58 -5.74
CA GLY A 315 35.30 -12.02 -4.36
C GLY A 315 34.39 -13.21 -4.09
N ARG A 316 34.19 -13.49 -2.81
CA ARG A 316 33.24 -14.49 -2.34
C ARG A 316 32.58 -14.08 -1.03
N LEU A 317 31.34 -14.50 -0.84
CA LEU A 317 30.52 -14.23 0.33
C LEU A 317 30.19 -15.50 1.09
N ARG A 318 30.09 -15.38 2.42
CA ARG A 318 29.56 -16.43 3.28
C ARG A 318 28.49 -15.83 4.20
N LYS A 319 27.36 -16.54 4.34
CA LYS A 319 26.26 -16.17 5.24
C LYS A 319 26.38 -16.92 6.56
N GLY A 320 26.21 -16.20 7.66
CA GLY A 320 26.14 -16.73 9.01
C GLY A 320 25.18 -15.93 9.88
N ALA A 321 25.09 -16.32 11.15
CA ALA A 321 24.47 -15.52 12.20
C ALA A 321 25.47 -15.28 13.33
N ILE A 322 25.41 -14.10 13.93
CA ILE A 322 26.25 -13.69 15.06
C ILE A 322 25.36 -13.44 16.26
N ALA A 323 25.71 -14.07 17.38
CA ALA A 323 25.20 -13.67 18.67
C ALA A 323 26.27 -12.87 19.42
N TYR A 324 25.88 -11.77 20.05
CA TYR A 324 26.79 -10.87 20.76
C TYR A 324 26.16 -10.36 22.05
N LYS A 325 27.01 -9.86 22.97
CA LYS A 325 26.57 -9.16 24.18
C LYS A 325 26.74 -7.66 23.97
N ASN A 326 25.68 -6.88 24.12
CA ASN A 326 25.74 -5.42 24.05
C ASN A 326 26.33 -4.82 25.35
N SER A 327 26.51 -3.50 25.39
CA SER A 327 27.07 -2.79 26.57
C SER A 327 26.19 -2.84 27.80
N GLU A 328 24.89 -3.11 27.64
CA GLU A 328 23.94 -3.29 28.74
C GLU A 328 23.94 -4.73 29.29
N GLY A 329 24.77 -5.60 28.72
CA GLY A 329 24.88 -6.99 29.11
C GLY A 329 23.80 -7.91 28.53
N LYS A 330 22.98 -7.43 27.61
CA LYS A 330 21.93 -8.21 26.93
C LYS A 330 22.51 -8.95 25.73
N CYS A 331 21.97 -10.14 25.46
CA CYS A 331 22.35 -10.93 24.30
C CYS A 331 21.48 -10.58 23.09
N CYS A 332 22.10 -10.43 21.93
CA CYS A 332 21.44 -10.04 20.69
C CYS A 332 21.89 -10.95 19.55
N LEU A 333 20.99 -11.21 18.59
CA LEU A 333 21.21 -12.06 17.43
C LEU A 333 21.08 -11.26 16.13
N ILE A 334 22.13 -11.28 15.32
CA ILE A 334 22.09 -10.86 13.92
C ILE A 334 21.93 -12.12 13.08
N ARG A 335 20.72 -12.39 12.58
CA ARG A 335 20.40 -13.59 11.79
C ARG A 335 21.01 -13.58 10.38
N GLU A 336 21.26 -12.40 9.83
CA GLU A 336 21.78 -12.21 8.48
C GLU A 336 23.07 -11.41 8.54
N PHE A 337 24.17 -12.12 8.81
CA PHE A 337 25.51 -11.57 8.82
C PHE A 337 26.32 -12.15 7.68
N PHE A 338 27.07 -11.29 6.98
CA PHE A 338 27.85 -11.71 5.82
C PHE A 338 29.30 -11.28 5.95
N ILE A 339 30.20 -12.24 5.75
CA ILE A 339 31.62 -11.95 5.51
C ILE A 339 31.92 -12.03 4.03
N LYS A 340 32.80 -11.15 3.56
CA LYS A 340 33.34 -11.11 2.20
C LYS A 340 34.84 -11.30 2.24
N GLN A 341 35.36 -12.03 1.27
CA GLN A 341 36.78 -12.06 0.91
C GLN A 341 36.94 -11.59 -0.53
N GLU A 342 37.87 -10.67 -0.75
CA GLU A 342 38.16 -10.12 -2.08
C GLU A 342 39.10 -11.04 -2.85
N TYR A 343 38.92 -11.13 -4.16
CA TYR A 343 39.81 -11.91 -5.01
C TYR A 343 40.90 -11.02 -5.59
N VAL A 344 42.12 -11.14 -5.07
CA VAL A 344 43.27 -10.30 -5.44
C VAL A 344 44.47 -11.20 -5.71
N GLY A 345 45.11 -11.01 -6.87
CA GLY A 345 46.35 -11.73 -7.20
C GLY A 345 46.21 -13.26 -7.29
N GLY A 346 45.02 -13.76 -7.64
CA GLY A 346 44.76 -15.20 -7.76
C GLY A 346 44.32 -15.89 -6.46
N ALA A 347 44.12 -15.15 -5.38
CA ALA A 347 43.70 -15.70 -4.08
C ALA A 347 42.57 -14.88 -3.45
N PHE A 348 41.75 -15.53 -2.63
CA PHE A 348 40.79 -14.85 -1.77
C PHE A 348 41.48 -14.33 -0.51
N THR A 349 41.47 -13.03 -0.31
CA THR A 349 42.16 -12.33 0.79
C THR A 349 41.25 -11.30 1.44
N GLY A 350 41.64 -10.80 2.62
CA GLY A 350 40.95 -9.69 3.29
C GLY A 350 39.51 -10.01 3.68
N THR A 351 39.31 -10.61 4.85
CA THR A 351 37.95 -10.81 5.37
C THR A 351 37.40 -9.52 5.97
N LYS A 352 36.21 -9.11 5.52
CA LYS A 352 35.45 -8.01 6.12
C LYS A 352 33.98 -8.36 6.24
N SER A 353 33.31 -7.79 7.24
CA SER A 353 31.85 -7.75 7.20
C SER A 353 31.41 -6.75 6.14
N VAL A 354 30.48 -7.16 5.29
CA VAL A 354 29.92 -6.29 4.24
C VAL A 354 28.50 -5.87 4.56
N TYR A 355 27.74 -6.70 5.30
CA TYR A 355 26.35 -6.44 5.64
C TYR A 355 26.01 -7.04 7.00
N ALA A 356 25.51 -6.20 7.89
CA ALA A 356 24.71 -6.60 9.04
C ALA A 356 23.34 -5.93 8.89
N VAL A 357 22.28 -6.72 8.73
CA VAL A 357 20.92 -6.16 8.64
C VAL A 357 20.43 -5.84 10.05
N GLY A 358 20.58 -4.58 10.46
CA GLY A 358 19.97 -4.02 11.69
C GLY A 358 20.79 -4.17 12.99
N LYS A 359 20.22 -3.68 14.10
CA LYS A 359 20.84 -3.62 15.44
C LYS A 359 20.83 -4.95 16.21
N GLY A 360 20.56 -6.08 15.54
CA GLY A 360 20.34 -7.37 16.19
C GLY A 360 19.01 -7.47 16.95
N GLN A 361 18.48 -8.69 17.05
CA GLN A 361 17.27 -9.02 17.81
C GLN A 361 17.67 -9.46 19.22
N GLU A 362 17.14 -8.85 20.27
CA GLU A 362 17.39 -9.29 21.64
C GLU A 362 16.89 -10.72 21.87
N MET A 363 17.67 -11.49 22.62
CA MET A 363 17.40 -12.89 22.99
C MET A 363 17.91 -13.17 24.41
N LEU A 364 17.40 -14.23 25.04
CA LEU A 364 17.98 -14.70 26.29
C LEU A 364 19.39 -15.27 26.06
N CYS A 365 20.34 -14.97 26.96
CA CYS A 365 21.71 -15.48 26.83
C CYS A 365 21.81 -17.01 26.98
N GLU A 366 20.84 -17.65 27.65
CA GLU A 366 20.77 -19.12 27.73
C GLU A 366 20.45 -19.79 26.39
N ASN A 367 19.85 -19.04 25.45
CA ASN A 367 19.54 -19.50 24.09
C ASN A 367 20.78 -19.54 23.17
N LEU A 368 21.97 -19.21 23.69
CA LEU A 368 23.24 -19.31 22.97
C LEU A 368 23.78 -20.74 22.89
N LYS A 369 23.26 -21.66 23.69
CA LYS A 369 23.81 -23.02 23.84
C LYS A 369 23.80 -23.80 22.52
#